data_AF-A0A3D4UMN7-F1
#
_entry.id   AF-A0A3D4UMN7-F1
#
_cell.length_a   1.000
_cell.length_b   1.000
_cell.length_c   1.000
_cell.angle_alpha   90.00
_cell.angle_beta   90.00
_cell.angle_gamma   90.00
#
_symmetry.space_group_name_H-M   'P 1'
#
loop_
_entity.id
_entity.type
_entity.pdbx_description
1 polymer ?
#
loop_
_entity_poly.entity_id
_entity_poly.type
_entity_poly.pdbx_seq_one_letter_code
_entity_poly.pdbx_strand_id
1 'polypeptide(L)'
;PVLVEGNAIKLHPLVCGGFNADFDGDQMAVHLPLSIEAQAEAHVLMLSTNNVFSPANGSPIINASQDIVMGVYFITTTLLDPKAVDEKDIPRFKDRHEAILAFDSKKIGIHDLISVRLTGFDKLVSKERGPIEAMPENGRLITTVGRIMFSEILGDGMPFYNCAIGKKGCARVIDDTYEYCDRAATINLLDDLKSIGFKNATLAGLSFGITDLRIPEEKVALLDEAQKKVNRVEKNFDRGIITERERYNQLLDIWSHCREELTVVLIETLKNDRRHDDGSYASITEKEGNAFLNPVYLMSDSGARGNVSQMQQLAGMRGLMAKPSGEIIETPIRANFREGLHILEYFSSTHGARKGLADTALKTADSGYLTRKLCDVAQSIIVSEHDCGSRRGIMKRAIYKGEQIDVPLSDQIFGRVAVNPVLDPKSGEKIVEANEMISDEAAKNIEEIGIDAVLVRSPLTSESPTGCSVLDYGMDMSTGKLVEEGMAVGIIGAQSIGEPGTQLTMRTFHSGGIGTRAVVDTEYRALNNGTVEIRDCNEVAVKDEDGNDCFVTLKRNGELAILDPDGKELEKTKIPYGGFIYC
;
A
#
# COMPACT_ATOMS: atom_id res chain seq x y z
N PRO A 1 -21.35 -14.82 25.58
CA PRO A 1 -21.10 -13.44 26.05
C PRO A 1 -20.35 -13.48 27.39
N VAL A 2 -19.46 -12.54 27.64
CA VAL A 2 -18.72 -12.44 28.91
C VAL A 2 -19.34 -11.32 29.73
N LEU A 3 -19.77 -11.61 30.97
CA LEU A 3 -20.32 -10.59 31.86
C LEU A 3 -19.21 -9.64 32.29
N VAL A 4 -19.50 -8.34 32.24
CA VAL A 4 -18.58 -7.26 32.61
C VAL A 4 -19.33 -6.20 33.42
N GLU A 5 -18.63 -5.55 34.32
CA GLU A 5 -19.16 -4.38 35.03
C GLU A 5 -19.25 -3.16 34.10
N GLY A 6 -20.30 -2.35 34.28
CA GLY A 6 -20.55 -1.12 33.52
C GLY A 6 -21.62 -1.25 32.42
N ASN A 7 -21.95 -0.11 31.79
CA ASN A 7 -23.01 -0.01 30.79
C ASN A 7 -22.49 0.01 29.33
N ALA A 8 -21.20 -0.27 29.13
CA ALA A 8 -20.55 -0.22 27.82
C ALA A 8 -20.25 -1.63 27.30
N ILE A 9 -20.52 -1.86 26.02
CA ILE A 9 -20.17 -3.10 25.34
C ILE A 9 -18.66 -3.12 25.14
N LYS A 10 -17.99 -4.19 25.57
CA LYS A 10 -16.57 -4.41 25.27
C LYS A 10 -16.44 -5.16 23.95
N LEU A 11 -15.76 -4.53 22.98
CA LEU A 11 -15.49 -5.11 21.68
C LEU A 11 -14.02 -5.53 21.57
N HIS A 12 -13.74 -6.61 20.85
CA HIS A 12 -12.38 -7.06 20.62
C HIS A 12 -11.65 -6.11 19.62
N PRO A 13 -10.41 -5.67 19.88
CA PRO A 13 -9.72 -4.69 19.02
C PRO A 13 -9.58 -5.13 17.56
N LEU A 14 -9.30 -6.42 17.32
CA LEU A 14 -9.07 -6.93 15.95
C LEU A 14 -10.33 -6.97 15.08
N VAL A 15 -11.54 -6.94 15.68
CA VAL A 15 -12.78 -6.88 14.89
C VAL A 15 -13.22 -5.45 14.57
N CYS A 16 -12.59 -4.43 15.18
CA CYS A 16 -12.95 -3.03 14.96
C CYS A 16 -12.76 -2.63 13.49
N GLY A 17 -11.75 -3.19 12.81
CA GLY A 17 -11.54 -2.98 11.37
C GLY A 17 -12.71 -3.49 10.52
N GLY A 18 -13.24 -4.68 10.83
CA GLY A 18 -14.37 -5.26 10.11
C GLY A 18 -15.70 -4.54 10.37
N PHE A 19 -15.90 -4.01 11.58
CA PHE A 19 -17.05 -3.16 11.88
C PHE A 19 -16.87 -1.70 11.44
N ASN A 20 -15.65 -1.32 11.05
CA ASN A 20 -15.24 0.08 10.86
C ASN A 20 -15.72 0.97 12.03
N ALA A 21 -15.51 0.48 13.25
CA ALA A 21 -15.99 1.11 14.48
C ALA A 21 -14.86 1.85 15.18
N ASP A 22 -15.16 3.06 15.65
CA ASP A 22 -14.26 3.89 16.44
C ASP A 22 -14.79 4.03 17.89
N PHE A 23 -13.92 4.41 18.82
CA PHE A 23 -14.26 4.50 20.26
C PHE A 23 -14.49 5.94 20.74
N ASP A 24 -15.07 6.79 19.89
CA ASP A 24 -15.38 8.21 20.17
C ASP A 24 -16.87 8.46 20.47
N GLY A 25 -17.69 7.41 20.53
CA GLY A 25 -19.11 7.48 20.86
C GLY A 25 -20.02 6.54 20.07
N ASP A 26 -19.45 5.72 19.17
CA ASP A 26 -20.20 4.75 18.37
C ASP A 26 -21.03 3.78 19.24
N GLN A 27 -22.17 3.38 18.68
CA GLN A 27 -23.12 2.49 19.33
C GLN A 27 -23.27 1.20 18.53
N MET A 28 -23.39 0.08 19.24
CA MET A 28 -23.64 -1.24 18.63
C MET A 28 -24.92 -1.85 19.17
N ALA A 29 -25.70 -2.47 18.27
CA ALA A 29 -26.89 -3.22 18.62
C ALA A 29 -26.55 -4.69 18.85
N VAL A 30 -27.11 -5.28 19.92
CA VAL A 30 -26.92 -6.70 20.26
C VAL A 30 -28.24 -7.44 20.08
N HIS A 31 -28.20 -8.53 19.33
CA HIS A 31 -29.36 -9.41 19.10
C HIS A 31 -29.09 -10.79 19.70
N LEU A 32 -30.14 -11.44 20.22
CA LEU A 32 -30.05 -12.76 20.84
C LEU A 32 -30.79 -13.80 19.96
N PRO A 33 -30.08 -14.75 19.31
CA PRO A 33 -30.73 -15.86 18.61
C PRO A 33 -31.39 -16.80 19.62
N LEU A 34 -32.68 -17.08 19.44
CA LEU A 34 -33.47 -17.88 20.39
C LEU A 34 -33.66 -19.34 19.94
N SER A 35 -33.85 -19.59 18.64
CA SER A 35 -34.03 -20.96 18.14
C SER A 35 -32.72 -21.73 18.09
N ILE A 36 -32.80 -23.06 18.14
CA ILE A 36 -31.62 -23.94 18.10
C ILE A 36 -30.95 -23.81 16.73
N GLU A 37 -31.74 -23.69 15.67
CA GLU A 37 -31.28 -23.51 14.30
C GLU A 37 -30.49 -22.20 14.15
N ALA A 38 -31.01 -21.08 14.69
CA ALA A 38 -30.33 -19.79 14.64
C ALA A 38 -29.05 -19.77 15.50
N GLN A 39 -29.05 -20.48 16.64
CA GLN A 39 -27.84 -20.63 17.45
C GLN A 39 -26.77 -21.46 16.72
N ALA A 40 -27.16 -22.57 16.08
CA ALA A 40 -26.25 -23.39 15.29
C ALA A 40 -25.68 -22.61 14.11
N GLU A 41 -26.52 -21.87 13.37
CA GLU A 41 -26.10 -21.02 12.26
C GLU A 41 -25.13 -19.92 12.72
N ALA A 42 -25.44 -19.23 13.83
CA ALA A 42 -24.56 -18.20 14.38
C ALA A 42 -23.20 -18.75 14.81
N HIS A 43 -23.16 -19.95 15.38
CA HIS A 43 -21.91 -20.61 15.80
C HIS A 43 -21.07 -21.13 14.63
N VAL A 44 -21.71 -21.68 13.59
CA VAL A 44 -21.02 -22.31 12.46
C VAL A 44 -20.62 -21.28 11.40
N LEU A 45 -21.49 -20.32 11.09
CA LEU A 45 -21.25 -19.36 10.00
C LEU A 45 -20.81 -17.98 10.49
N MET A 46 -21.47 -17.41 11.50
CA MET A 46 -21.29 -16.00 11.87
C MET A 46 -20.16 -15.73 12.88
N LEU A 47 -19.58 -16.78 13.47
CA LEU A 47 -18.55 -16.62 14.49
C LEU A 47 -17.34 -15.87 13.92
N SER A 48 -16.80 -14.89 14.65
CA SER A 48 -15.71 -14.03 14.16
C SER A 48 -14.44 -14.81 13.79
N THR A 49 -14.17 -15.92 14.47
CA THR A 49 -13.03 -16.80 14.17
C THR A 49 -13.14 -17.51 12.82
N ASN A 50 -14.35 -17.59 12.27
CA ASN A 50 -14.58 -18.19 10.95
C ASN A 50 -14.47 -17.17 9.82
N ASN A 51 -14.56 -15.86 10.16
CA ASN A 51 -14.66 -14.75 9.21
C ASN A 51 -13.41 -13.84 9.28
N VAL A 52 -12.25 -14.43 9.00
CA VAL A 52 -10.95 -13.73 9.07
C VAL A 52 -10.65 -12.93 7.79
N PHE A 53 -11.04 -13.48 6.63
CA PHE A 53 -10.70 -12.95 5.31
C PHE A 53 -11.86 -12.20 4.67
N SER A 54 -11.51 -11.26 3.80
CA SER A 54 -12.46 -10.46 3.05
C SER A 54 -13.11 -11.26 1.93
N PRO A 55 -14.44 -11.25 1.80
CA PRO A 55 -15.10 -11.88 0.67
C PRO A 55 -14.84 -11.15 -0.66
N ALA A 56 -14.33 -9.90 -0.63
CA ALA A 56 -14.07 -9.12 -1.84
C ALA A 56 -12.75 -9.51 -2.53
N ASN A 57 -11.72 -9.85 -1.75
CA ASN A 57 -10.36 -10.02 -2.27
C ASN A 57 -9.51 -11.07 -1.52
N GLY A 58 -10.05 -11.75 -0.51
CA GLY A 58 -9.35 -12.76 0.27
C GLY A 58 -8.26 -12.25 1.20
N SER A 59 -8.07 -10.93 1.31
CA SER A 59 -7.13 -10.34 2.27
C SER A 59 -7.68 -10.40 3.69
N PRO A 60 -6.82 -10.47 4.73
CA PRO A 60 -7.25 -10.60 6.12
C PRO A 60 -7.89 -9.28 6.59
N ILE A 61 -9.18 -9.31 6.91
CA ILE A 61 -9.91 -8.16 7.50
C ILE A 61 -9.54 -8.02 8.97
N ILE A 62 -9.45 -9.15 9.67
CA ILE A 62 -9.00 -9.20 11.06
C ILE A 62 -7.48 -9.06 11.04
N ASN A 63 -7.00 -7.82 11.10
CA ASN A 63 -5.59 -7.49 11.07
C ASN A 63 -5.21 -6.58 12.23
N ALA A 64 -3.94 -6.63 12.63
CA ALA A 64 -3.37 -5.65 13.54
C ALA A 64 -3.54 -4.24 12.97
N SER A 65 -3.94 -3.32 13.83
CA SER A 65 -4.10 -1.90 13.48
C SER A 65 -3.51 -1.01 14.56
N GLN A 66 -3.20 0.24 14.18
CA GLN A 66 -2.78 1.31 15.09
C GLN A 66 -1.66 0.85 16.03
N ASP A 67 -1.89 0.91 17.34
CA ASP A 67 -0.90 0.67 18.39
C ASP A 67 -0.30 -0.75 18.35
N ILE A 68 -1.07 -1.76 17.91
CA ILE A 68 -0.56 -3.12 17.77
C ILE A 68 0.56 -3.14 16.73
N VAL A 69 0.30 -2.54 15.56
CA VAL A 69 1.28 -2.41 14.47
C VAL A 69 2.46 -1.57 14.92
N MET A 70 2.21 -0.48 15.64
CA MET A 70 3.26 0.40 16.16
C MET A 70 4.21 -0.34 17.11
N GLY A 71 3.69 -1.16 18.03
CA GLY A 71 4.48 -1.94 18.97
C GLY A 71 5.31 -3.03 18.29
N VAL A 72 4.72 -3.73 17.30
CA VAL A 72 5.42 -4.74 16.49
C VAL A 72 6.51 -4.10 15.62
N TYR A 73 6.21 -2.97 14.99
CA TYR A 73 7.17 -2.23 14.18
C TYR A 73 8.32 -1.71 15.05
N PHE A 74 8.01 -1.18 16.25
CA PHE A 74 9.02 -0.72 17.19
C PHE A 74 10.01 -1.84 17.51
N ILE A 75 9.58 -3.04 17.92
CA ILE A 75 10.54 -4.11 18.25
C ILE A 75 11.31 -4.64 17.03
N THR A 76 10.74 -4.57 15.82
CA THR A 76 11.36 -5.14 14.62
C THR A 76 12.23 -4.15 13.84
N THR A 77 12.12 -2.85 14.11
CA THR A 77 12.89 -1.82 13.43
C THR A 77 14.36 -1.77 13.85
N THR A 78 15.21 -1.34 12.92
CA THR A 78 16.65 -1.21 13.07
C THR A 78 17.11 0.14 12.57
N LEU A 79 17.90 0.85 13.38
CA LEU A 79 18.50 2.14 13.00
C LEU A 79 19.71 1.97 12.05
N LEU A 80 20.34 0.79 12.07
CA LEU A 80 21.46 0.42 11.21
C LEU A 80 21.01 -0.67 10.24
N ASP A 81 21.45 -0.58 8.98
CA ASP A 81 21.22 -1.65 8.01
C ASP A 81 22.06 -2.87 8.42
N PRO A 82 21.45 -4.06 8.63
CA PRO A 82 22.17 -5.29 8.94
C PRO A 82 23.24 -5.65 7.90
N LYS A 83 23.11 -5.18 6.64
CA LYS A 83 24.08 -5.42 5.57
C LYS A 83 25.29 -4.49 5.61
N ALA A 84 25.24 -3.42 6.39
CA ALA A 84 26.29 -2.40 6.46
C ALA A 84 27.30 -2.65 7.59
N VAL A 85 27.12 -3.69 8.40
CA VAL A 85 27.95 -3.99 9.58
C VAL A 85 28.58 -5.37 9.45
N ASP A 86 29.89 -5.45 9.69
CA ASP A 86 30.60 -6.73 9.69
C ASP A 86 30.25 -7.57 10.93
N GLU A 87 30.05 -8.87 10.74
CA GLU A 87 29.75 -9.84 11.81
C GLU A 87 30.81 -9.88 12.93
N LYS A 88 31.99 -9.31 12.73
CA LYS A 88 33.09 -9.30 13.69
C LYS A 88 32.94 -8.21 14.75
N ASP A 89 32.20 -7.15 14.44
CA ASP A 89 32.08 -5.97 15.29
C ASP A 89 30.83 -5.98 16.18
N ILE A 90 29.99 -7.03 16.03
CA ILE A 90 28.74 -7.19 16.75
C ILE A 90 28.78 -8.36 17.75
N PRO A 91 28.04 -8.26 18.87
CA PRO A 91 27.91 -9.35 19.84
C PRO A 91 27.39 -10.64 19.19
N ARG A 92 27.98 -11.78 19.58
CA ARG A 92 27.65 -13.10 19.05
C ARG A 92 27.02 -13.96 20.13
N PHE A 93 25.89 -14.57 19.81
CA PHE A 93 25.17 -15.45 20.71
C PHE A 93 25.04 -16.85 20.09
N LYS A 94 25.01 -17.86 20.95
CA LYS A 94 24.86 -19.27 20.58
C LYS A 94 23.44 -19.58 20.13
N ASP A 95 22.43 -19.06 20.80
CA ASP A 95 21.01 -19.34 20.56
C ASP A 95 20.13 -18.14 20.97
N ARG A 96 18.82 -18.27 20.70
CA ARG A 96 17.80 -17.27 21.03
C ARG A 96 17.73 -16.98 22.53
N HIS A 97 17.86 -18.01 23.37
CA HIS A 97 17.77 -17.87 24.82
C HIS A 97 18.92 -17.05 25.41
N GLU A 98 20.14 -17.26 24.91
CA GLU A 98 21.31 -16.48 25.34
C GLU A 98 21.16 -14.99 24.96
N ALA A 99 20.63 -14.70 23.77
CA ALA A 99 20.36 -13.32 23.35
C ALA A 99 19.30 -12.65 24.23
N ILE A 100 18.19 -13.34 24.54
CA ILE A 100 17.14 -12.83 25.42
C ILE A 100 17.68 -12.62 26.85
N LEU A 101 18.48 -13.55 27.37
CA LEU A 101 19.11 -13.41 28.69
C LEU A 101 20.05 -12.20 28.75
N ALA A 102 20.80 -11.93 27.68
CA ALA A 102 21.66 -10.77 27.58
C ALA A 102 20.86 -9.45 27.58
N PHE A 103 19.70 -9.44 26.92
CA PHE A 103 18.76 -8.32 26.94
C PHE A 103 18.16 -8.10 28.32
N ASP A 104 17.69 -9.16 28.99
CA ASP A 104 17.16 -9.08 30.37
C ASP A 104 18.22 -8.59 31.37
N SER A 105 19.48 -8.95 31.11
CA SER A 105 20.65 -8.47 31.87
C SER A 105 21.08 -7.04 31.50
N LYS A 106 20.38 -6.38 30.57
CA LYS A 106 20.65 -5.02 30.07
C LYS A 106 22.03 -4.83 29.43
N LYS A 107 22.60 -5.90 28.86
CA LYS A 107 23.89 -5.83 28.15
C LYS A 107 23.74 -5.40 26.69
N ILE A 108 22.57 -5.62 26.12
CA ILE A 108 22.21 -5.25 24.75
C ILE A 108 20.83 -4.59 24.76
N GLY A 109 20.61 -3.64 23.85
CA GLY A 109 19.32 -3.02 23.57
C GLY A 109 18.46 -3.86 22.63
N ILE A 110 17.19 -3.47 22.50
CA ILE A 110 16.22 -4.20 21.66
C ILE A 110 16.51 -4.08 20.16
N HIS A 111 17.11 -2.96 19.73
CA HIS A 111 17.45 -2.64 18.34
C HIS A 111 18.91 -2.92 17.98
N ASP A 112 19.72 -3.39 18.94
CA ASP A 112 21.13 -3.67 18.71
C ASP A 112 21.27 -4.84 17.73
N LEU A 113 22.17 -4.69 16.76
CA LEU A 113 22.49 -5.75 15.81
C LEU A 113 23.32 -6.83 16.51
N ILE A 114 22.86 -8.08 16.37
CA ILE A 114 23.47 -9.26 16.99
C ILE A 114 23.59 -10.39 15.96
N SER A 115 24.66 -11.18 16.05
CA SER A 115 24.79 -12.42 15.25
C SER A 115 24.39 -13.60 16.14
N VAL A 116 23.28 -14.23 15.81
CA VAL A 116 22.71 -15.36 16.57
C VAL A 116 22.49 -16.54 15.64
N ARG A 117 22.60 -17.76 16.18
CA ARG A 117 22.15 -18.96 15.46
C ARG A 117 20.69 -19.22 15.79
N LEU A 118 19.85 -19.25 14.76
CA LEU A 118 18.43 -19.55 14.85
C LEU A 118 18.22 -21.03 14.48
N THR A 119 17.48 -21.75 15.33
CA THR A 119 17.13 -23.16 15.12
C THR A 119 15.62 -23.29 15.00
N GLY A 120 15.13 -24.07 14.04
CA GLY A 120 13.70 -24.29 13.82
C GLY A 120 13.07 -23.43 12.72
N PHE A 121 13.88 -22.69 11.96
CA PHE A 121 13.44 -21.95 10.78
C PHE A 121 14.24 -22.43 9.57
N ASP A 122 13.56 -22.76 8.47
CA ASP A 122 14.21 -23.17 7.21
C ASP A 122 14.19 -22.05 6.16
N LYS A 123 13.30 -21.07 6.36
CA LYS A 123 12.98 -19.97 5.44
C LYS A 123 13.21 -18.61 6.10
N LEU A 124 13.57 -17.62 5.30
CA LEU A 124 13.89 -16.25 5.70
C LEU A 124 13.12 -15.25 4.84
N VAL A 125 12.60 -14.19 5.46
CA VAL A 125 12.01 -13.04 4.77
C VAL A 125 12.81 -11.79 5.11
N SER A 126 13.50 -11.26 4.10
CA SER A 126 14.41 -10.11 4.25
C SER A 126 13.72 -8.75 4.04
N LYS A 127 12.52 -8.71 3.44
CA LYS A 127 11.70 -7.50 3.22
C LYS A 127 10.22 -7.86 3.29
N GLU A 128 9.37 -6.92 3.72
CA GLU A 128 7.91 -7.14 3.84
C GLU A 128 7.26 -7.72 2.57
N ARG A 129 7.72 -7.31 1.37
CA ARG A 129 7.28 -7.82 0.06
C ARG A 129 8.37 -8.59 -0.70
N GLY A 130 9.43 -8.98 -0.01
CA GLY A 130 10.55 -9.72 -0.62
C GLY A 130 10.21 -11.19 -0.83
N PRO A 131 10.94 -11.86 -1.75
CA PRO A 131 10.85 -13.31 -1.90
C PRO A 131 11.26 -14.01 -0.60
N ILE A 132 10.78 -15.22 -0.43
CA ILE A 132 11.21 -16.10 0.66
C ILE A 132 12.55 -16.70 0.26
N GLU A 133 13.58 -16.46 1.07
CA GLU A 133 14.93 -16.96 0.89
C GLU A 133 15.16 -18.20 1.78
N ALA A 134 16.04 -19.10 1.37
CA ALA A 134 16.45 -20.21 2.24
C ALA A 134 17.35 -19.68 3.38
N MET A 135 17.21 -20.25 4.57
CA MET A 135 18.08 -19.89 5.69
C MET A 135 19.54 -20.30 5.40
N PRO A 136 20.55 -19.53 5.84
CA PRO A 136 21.96 -19.91 5.64
C PRO A 136 22.27 -21.29 6.26
N GLU A 137 23.11 -22.10 5.60
CA GLU A 137 23.44 -23.48 6.05
C GLU A 137 23.94 -23.57 7.51
N ASN A 138 24.60 -22.51 7.98
CA ASN A 138 25.13 -22.44 9.35
C ASN A 138 24.10 -22.01 10.41
N GLY A 139 22.87 -21.67 9.99
CA GLY A 139 21.78 -21.13 10.79
C GLY A 139 22.07 -19.78 11.45
N ARG A 140 23.17 -19.12 11.08
CA ARG A 140 23.62 -17.84 11.65
C ARG A 140 23.08 -16.68 10.84
N LEU A 141 22.53 -15.69 11.54
CA LEU A 141 21.94 -14.50 10.93
C LEU A 141 22.25 -13.27 11.79
N ILE A 142 22.49 -12.14 11.12
CA ILE A 142 22.51 -10.82 11.75
C ILE A 142 21.07 -10.34 11.89
N THR A 143 20.61 -10.17 13.14
CA THR A 143 19.26 -9.74 13.46
C THR A 143 19.25 -8.91 14.75
N THR A 144 18.08 -8.62 15.30
CA THR A 144 17.92 -7.93 16.59
C THR A 144 17.18 -8.81 17.60
N VAL A 145 17.32 -8.49 18.88
CA VAL A 145 16.56 -9.16 19.95
C VAL A 145 15.05 -8.98 19.73
N GLY A 146 14.61 -7.80 19.31
CA GLY A 146 13.18 -7.57 19.09
C GLY A 146 12.58 -8.42 17.95
N ARG A 147 13.35 -8.72 16.90
CA ARG A 147 12.94 -9.68 15.86
C ARG A 147 12.91 -11.13 16.38
N ILE A 148 13.83 -11.48 17.28
CA ILE A 148 13.80 -12.78 17.95
C ILE A 148 12.56 -12.91 18.84
N MET A 149 12.21 -11.88 19.62
CA MET A 149 10.99 -11.85 20.41
C MET A 149 9.74 -11.97 19.54
N PHE A 150 9.72 -11.31 18.39
CA PHE A 150 8.65 -11.48 17.42
C PHE A 150 8.60 -12.91 16.86
N SER A 151 9.74 -13.59 16.70
CA SER A 151 9.74 -14.98 16.22
C SER A 151 9.12 -15.99 17.19
N GLU A 152 8.90 -15.63 18.46
CA GLU A 152 8.29 -16.53 19.46
C GLU A 152 6.79 -16.74 19.26
N ILE A 153 6.10 -15.85 18.54
CA ILE A 153 4.66 -15.98 18.25
C ILE A 153 4.39 -16.73 16.94
N LEU A 154 5.42 -16.97 16.13
CA LEU A 154 5.27 -17.64 14.85
C LEU A 154 5.02 -19.12 15.06
N GLY A 155 4.08 -19.69 14.28
CA GLY A 155 3.81 -21.11 14.28
C GLY A 155 4.95 -21.95 13.70
N ASP A 156 4.94 -23.25 13.98
CA ASP A 156 5.93 -24.19 13.45
C ASP A 156 5.88 -24.23 11.91
N GLY A 157 7.05 -24.15 11.26
CA GLY A 157 7.17 -24.17 9.79
C GLY A 157 7.09 -22.79 9.11
N MET A 158 6.80 -21.74 9.87
CA MET A 158 6.81 -20.35 9.38
C MET A 158 8.23 -19.87 9.03
N PRO A 159 8.39 -18.89 8.11
CA PRO A 159 9.67 -18.24 7.87
C PRO A 159 10.06 -17.29 9.01
N PHE A 160 11.37 -17.07 9.17
CA PHE A 160 11.87 -16.01 10.05
C PHE A 160 11.80 -14.65 9.35
N TYR A 161 11.16 -13.65 9.96
CA TYR A 161 11.03 -12.32 9.40
C TYR A 161 12.16 -11.41 9.89
N ASN A 162 13.17 -11.18 9.04
CA ASN A 162 14.31 -10.32 9.35
C ASN A 162 14.18 -8.91 8.74
N CYS A 163 13.01 -8.31 8.88
CA CYS A 163 12.73 -6.94 8.41
C CYS A 163 11.92 -6.17 9.45
N ALA A 164 11.79 -4.85 9.28
CA ALA A 164 10.81 -4.07 10.03
C ALA A 164 9.40 -4.47 9.58
N ILE A 165 8.53 -4.77 10.52
CA ILE A 165 7.18 -5.29 10.27
C ILE A 165 6.17 -4.19 10.61
N GLY A 166 5.71 -3.49 9.58
CA GLY A 166 4.59 -2.55 9.64
C GLY A 166 3.26 -3.23 9.35
N LYS A 167 2.27 -2.43 8.96
CA LYS A 167 0.90 -2.91 8.69
C LYS A 167 0.84 -3.95 7.57
N LYS A 168 1.63 -3.74 6.51
CA LYS A 168 1.71 -4.67 5.37
C LYS A 168 2.44 -5.95 5.74
N GLY A 169 3.54 -5.84 6.50
CA GLY A 169 4.23 -6.99 7.06
C GLY A 169 3.32 -7.83 7.96
N CYS A 170 2.54 -7.21 8.85
CA CYS A 170 1.58 -7.92 9.71
C CYS A 170 0.54 -8.71 8.89
N ALA A 171 0.00 -8.10 7.82
CA ALA A 171 -0.93 -8.78 6.91
C ALA A 171 -0.29 -10.04 6.29
N ARG A 172 0.94 -9.91 5.79
CA ARG A 172 1.69 -11.03 5.22
C ARG A 172 1.94 -12.14 6.24
N VAL A 173 2.32 -11.81 7.48
CA VAL A 173 2.55 -12.83 8.51
C VAL A 173 1.27 -13.62 8.79
N ILE A 174 0.11 -12.95 8.78
CA ILE A 174 -1.20 -13.61 8.95
C ILE A 174 -1.51 -14.53 7.76
N ASP A 175 -1.29 -14.05 6.54
CA ASP A 175 -1.51 -14.81 5.30
C ASP A 175 -0.60 -16.05 5.23
N ASP A 176 0.71 -15.86 5.45
CA ASP A 176 1.70 -16.94 5.50
C ASP A 176 1.31 -17.97 6.57
N THR A 177 0.81 -17.54 7.74
CA THR A 177 0.39 -18.47 8.82
C THR A 177 -0.84 -19.27 8.44
N TYR A 178 -1.78 -18.68 7.72
CA TYR A 178 -2.94 -19.41 7.22
C TYR A 178 -2.54 -20.46 6.20
N GLU A 179 -1.59 -20.14 5.31
CA GLU A 179 -1.09 -21.05 4.30
C GLU A 179 -0.30 -22.23 4.90
N TYR A 180 0.62 -21.96 5.85
CA TYR A 180 1.50 -22.99 6.42
C TYR A 180 0.91 -23.76 7.60
N CYS A 181 0.16 -23.09 8.47
CA CYS A 181 -0.23 -23.62 9.78
C CYS A 181 -1.76 -23.77 9.96
N ASP A 182 -2.55 -23.46 8.92
CA ASP A 182 -4.01 -23.51 8.90
C ASP A 182 -4.69 -22.52 9.88
N ARG A 183 -6.02 -22.45 9.81
CA ARG A 183 -6.87 -21.47 10.51
C ARG A 183 -6.65 -21.42 12.02
N ALA A 184 -6.51 -22.58 12.69
CA ALA A 184 -6.42 -22.64 14.14
C ALA A 184 -5.15 -21.94 14.67
N ALA A 185 -4.02 -22.11 13.97
CA ALA A 185 -2.78 -21.44 14.30
C ALA A 185 -2.87 -19.93 14.01
N THR A 186 -3.52 -19.53 12.91
CA THR A 186 -3.74 -18.11 12.58
C THR A 186 -4.50 -17.37 13.70
N ILE A 187 -5.52 -18.00 14.30
CA ILE A 187 -6.30 -17.39 15.39
C ILE A 187 -5.42 -17.18 16.63
N ASN A 188 -4.62 -18.17 17.01
CA ASN A 188 -3.69 -18.04 18.15
C ASN A 188 -2.67 -16.93 17.89
N LEU A 189 -2.08 -16.91 16.68
CA LEU A 189 -1.15 -15.87 16.26
C LEU A 189 -1.78 -14.48 16.38
N LEU A 190 -3.03 -14.28 15.96
CA LEU A 190 -3.72 -12.99 16.04
C LEU A 190 -3.80 -12.48 17.50
N ASP A 191 -4.10 -13.36 18.45
CA ASP A 191 -4.15 -13.01 19.87
C ASP A 191 -2.76 -12.74 20.48
N ASP A 192 -1.75 -13.50 20.05
CA ASP A 192 -0.36 -13.30 20.46
C ASP A 192 0.22 -12.00 19.87
N LEU A 193 -0.08 -11.71 18.60
CA LEU A 193 0.29 -10.47 17.91
C LEU A 193 -0.31 -9.26 18.61
N LYS A 194 -1.59 -9.33 18.99
CA LYS A 194 -2.27 -8.31 19.80
C LYS A 194 -1.54 -8.09 21.13
N SER A 195 -1.22 -9.18 21.83
CA SER A 195 -0.60 -9.13 23.16
C SER A 195 0.81 -8.55 23.13
N ILE A 196 1.66 -9.01 22.19
CA ILE A 196 3.00 -8.46 21.95
C ILE A 196 2.93 -7.01 21.51
N GLY A 197 2.05 -6.68 20.56
CA GLY A 197 1.89 -5.32 20.06
C GLY A 197 1.54 -4.34 21.17
N PHE A 198 0.50 -4.59 21.97
CA PHE A 198 0.13 -3.69 23.07
C PHE A 198 1.19 -3.60 24.17
N LYS A 199 1.80 -4.73 24.55
CA LYS A 199 2.85 -4.75 25.57
C LYS A 199 4.03 -3.88 25.15
N ASN A 200 4.51 -4.07 23.92
CA ASN A 200 5.68 -3.34 23.44
C ASN A 200 5.37 -1.90 23.07
N ALA A 201 4.17 -1.58 22.56
CA ALA A 201 3.74 -0.20 22.37
C ALA A 201 3.74 0.57 23.69
N THR A 202 3.29 -0.06 24.78
CA THR A 202 3.28 0.54 26.12
C THR A 202 4.71 0.72 26.66
N LEU A 203 5.57 -0.28 26.51
CA LEU A 203 6.97 -0.23 26.98
C LEU A 203 7.83 0.75 26.18
N ALA A 204 7.52 0.94 24.89
CA ALA A 204 8.24 1.87 24.02
C ALA A 204 8.08 3.33 24.49
N GLY A 205 6.99 3.66 25.20
CA GLY A 205 6.77 5.02 25.72
C GLY A 205 6.72 6.08 24.62
N LEU A 206 6.25 5.71 23.42
CA LEU A 206 6.19 6.61 22.28
C LEU A 206 5.24 7.77 22.57
N SER A 207 5.71 8.98 22.30
CA SER A 207 4.96 10.22 22.50
C SER A 207 5.04 11.08 21.24
N PHE A 208 4.19 12.10 21.18
CA PHE A 208 4.17 13.07 20.09
C PHE A 208 4.40 14.46 20.67
N GLY A 209 5.61 14.98 20.51
CA GLY A 209 6.02 16.31 20.95
C GLY A 209 6.24 17.28 19.79
N ILE A 210 6.19 18.57 20.09
CA ILE A 210 6.55 19.64 19.13
C ILE A 210 8.02 19.54 18.68
N THR A 211 8.89 18.99 19.54
CA THR A 211 10.30 18.74 19.25
C THR A 211 10.50 17.59 18.26
N ASP A 212 9.55 16.68 18.13
CA ASP A 212 9.68 15.54 17.21
C ASP A 212 9.42 15.93 15.76
N LEU A 213 8.73 17.06 15.53
CA LEU A 213 8.43 17.59 14.21
C LEU A 213 9.60 18.39 13.60
N ARG A 214 10.80 17.80 13.50
CA ARG A 214 12.00 18.49 12.98
C ARG A 214 11.77 19.07 11.58
N ILE A 215 11.89 20.40 11.46
CA ILE A 215 11.75 21.10 10.17
C ILE A 215 13.10 21.02 9.44
N PRO A 216 13.13 20.67 8.15
CA PRO A 216 14.36 20.68 7.36
C PRO A 216 14.95 22.09 7.24
N GLU A 217 16.26 22.21 7.41
CA GLU A 217 16.98 23.49 7.25
C GLU A 217 16.96 23.97 5.79
N GLU A 218 17.00 23.03 4.85
CA GLU A 218 16.94 23.27 3.40
C GLU A 218 15.60 23.84 2.93
N LYS A 219 14.55 23.78 3.77
CA LYS A 219 13.21 24.28 3.42
C LYS A 219 13.23 25.71 2.89
N VAL A 220 13.93 26.61 3.57
CA VAL A 220 13.97 28.04 3.21
C VAL A 220 14.64 28.21 1.84
N ALA A 221 15.74 27.48 1.61
CA ALA A 221 16.44 27.51 0.33
C ALA A 221 15.55 27.03 -0.83
N LEU A 222 14.84 25.91 -0.65
CA LEU A 222 13.91 25.37 -1.66
C LEU A 222 12.76 26.34 -1.96
N LEU A 223 12.20 26.99 -0.94
CA LEU A 223 11.15 27.99 -1.11
C LEU A 223 11.65 29.24 -1.87
N ASP A 224 12.87 29.69 -1.58
CA ASP A 224 13.48 30.83 -2.26
C ASP A 224 13.81 30.52 -3.72
N GLU A 225 14.26 29.31 -4.02
CA GLU A 225 14.47 28.84 -5.40
C GLU A 225 13.16 28.76 -6.18
N ALA A 226 12.11 28.18 -5.60
CA ALA A 226 10.78 28.17 -6.19
C ALA A 226 10.27 29.59 -6.44
N GLN A 227 10.46 30.51 -5.48
CA GLN A 227 10.06 31.91 -5.64
C GLN A 227 10.84 32.61 -6.78
N LYS A 228 12.13 32.32 -6.96
CA LYS A 228 12.90 32.85 -8.10
C LYS A 228 12.33 32.36 -9.43
N LYS A 229 11.93 31.09 -9.53
CA LYS A 229 11.28 30.52 -10.72
C LYS A 229 9.93 31.22 -10.99
N VAL A 230 9.10 31.39 -9.96
CA VAL A 230 7.82 32.12 -10.04
C VAL A 230 8.02 33.54 -10.56
N ASN A 231 8.98 34.29 -10.01
CA ASN A 231 9.26 35.67 -10.44
C ASN A 231 9.72 35.75 -11.92
N ARG A 232 10.36 34.70 -12.46
CA ARG A 232 10.72 34.63 -13.88
C ARG A 232 9.48 34.42 -14.75
N VAL A 233 8.57 33.54 -14.35
CA VAL A 233 7.30 33.30 -15.03
C VAL A 233 6.45 34.57 -15.06
N GLU A 234 6.34 35.29 -13.94
CA GLU A 234 5.64 36.57 -13.88
C GLU A 234 6.27 37.63 -14.80
N LYS A 235 7.60 37.76 -14.82
CA LYS A 235 8.29 38.67 -15.76
C LYS A 235 8.05 38.31 -17.22
N ASN A 236 7.97 37.03 -17.56
CA ASN A 236 7.68 36.59 -18.92
C ASN A 236 6.24 36.91 -19.32
N PHE A 237 5.31 36.82 -18.38
CA PHE A 237 3.93 37.24 -18.58
C PHE A 237 3.82 38.76 -18.78
N ASP A 238 4.51 39.55 -17.95
CA ASP A 238 4.54 41.02 -18.07
C ASP A 238 5.15 41.48 -19.40
N ARG A 239 6.09 40.70 -19.96
CA ARG A 239 6.69 40.92 -21.28
C ARG A 239 5.82 40.43 -22.45
N GLY A 240 4.68 39.80 -22.17
CA GLY A 240 3.77 39.25 -23.18
C GLY A 240 4.28 38.00 -23.90
N ILE A 241 5.25 37.29 -23.32
CA ILE A 241 5.83 36.06 -23.91
C ILE A 241 4.89 34.86 -23.70
N ILE A 242 4.19 34.81 -22.56
CA ILE A 242 3.29 33.72 -22.19
C ILE A 242 1.86 34.22 -21.95
N THR A 243 0.89 33.35 -22.14
CA THR A 243 -0.52 33.64 -21.87
C THR A 243 -0.87 33.48 -20.38
N GLU A 244 -2.02 34.01 -19.94
CA GLU A 244 -2.45 33.90 -18.54
C GLU A 244 -2.68 32.45 -18.10
N ARG A 245 -3.19 31.61 -19.01
CA ARG A 245 -3.41 30.19 -18.74
C ARG A 245 -2.10 29.43 -18.60
N GLU A 246 -1.09 29.76 -19.41
CA GLU A 246 0.25 29.19 -19.28
C GLU A 246 0.94 29.65 -18.00
N ARG A 247 0.83 30.94 -17.65
CA ARG A 247 1.31 31.48 -16.37
C ARG A 247 0.71 30.69 -15.21
N TYR A 248 -0.61 30.55 -15.17
CA TYR A 248 -1.31 29.84 -14.10
C TYR A 248 -0.83 28.38 -13.97
N ASN A 249 -0.76 27.64 -15.08
CA ASN A 249 -0.30 26.25 -15.07
C ASN A 249 1.17 26.14 -14.60
N GLN A 250 2.07 26.97 -15.14
CA GLN A 250 3.48 26.96 -14.74
C GLN A 250 3.67 27.28 -13.26
N LEU A 251 2.91 28.23 -12.70
CA LEU A 251 2.96 28.54 -11.27
C LEU A 251 2.53 27.34 -10.42
N LEU A 252 1.45 26.65 -10.79
CA LEU A 252 1.00 25.46 -10.07
C LEU A 252 2.04 24.34 -10.12
N ASP A 253 2.65 24.13 -11.28
CA ASP A 253 3.63 23.06 -11.48
C ASP A 253 4.91 23.34 -10.66
N ILE A 254 5.39 24.60 -10.62
CA ILE A 254 6.55 24.99 -9.79
C ILE A 254 6.30 24.72 -8.30
N TRP A 255 5.12 25.09 -7.79
CA TRP A 255 4.80 24.87 -6.38
C TRP A 255 4.54 23.40 -6.05
N SER A 256 4.00 22.63 -6.99
CA SER A 256 3.82 21.19 -6.82
C SER A 256 5.17 20.47 -6.76
N HIS A 257 6.13 20.85 -7.60
CA HIS A 257 7.49 20.31 -7.58
C HIS A 257 8.21 20.63 -6.26
N CYS A 258 8.20 21.91 -5.85
CA CYS A 258 8.81 22.35 -4.59
C CYS A 258 8.25 21.57 -3.38
N ARG A 259 6.95 21.29 -3.40
CA ARG A 259 6.26 20.50 -2.38
C ARG A 259 6.77 19.06 -2.33
N GLU A 260 6.94 18.41 -3.48
CA GLU A 260 7.43 17.02 -3.56
C GLU A 260 8.89 16.92 -3.12
N GLU A 261 9.75 17.82 -3.59
CA GLU A 261 11.16 17.90 -3.14
C GLU A 261 11.25 18.08 -1.62
N LEU A 262 10.48 19.02 -1.07
CA LEU A 262 10.42 19.25 0.38
C LEU A 262 9.95 18.01 1.15
N THR A 263 9.05 17.22 0.55
CA THR A 263 8.53 15.99 1.17
C THR A 263 9.63 14.93 1.28
N VAL A 264 10.44 14.76 0.23
CA VAL A 264 11.57 13.83 0.24
C VAL A 264 12.59 14.24 1.31
N VAL A 265 13.01 15.51 1.32
CA VAL A 265 13.96 16.04 2.30
C VAL A 265 13.42 15.91 3.73
N LEU A 266 12.12 16.15 3.94
CA LEU A 266 11.48 15.99 5.25
C LEU A 266 11.56 14.55 5.75
N ILE A 267 11.24 13.56 4.91
CA ILE A 267 11.29 12.15 5.31
C ILE A 267 12.72 11.76 5.66
N GLU A 268 13.71 12.18 4.87
CA GLU A 268 15.11 11.88 5.14
C GLU A 268 15.60 12.55 6.44
N THR A 269 15.16 13.78 6.71
CA THR A 269 15.47 14.51 7.95
C THR A 269 14.89 13.80 9.18
N LEU A 270 13.64 13.32 9.10
CA LEU A 270 12.98 12.62 10.20
C LEU A 270 13.53 11.19 10.41
N LYS A 271 13.91 10.51 9.32
CA LYS A 271 14.49 9.17 9.37
C LYS A 271 15.88 9.16 10.00
N ASN A 272 16.70 10.16 9.66
CA ASN A 272 18.06 10.30 10.16
C ASN A 272 18.15 11.26 11.36
N ASP A 273 17.06 11.41 12.12
CA ASP A 273 17.04 12.31 13.28
C ASP A 273 18.09 11.88 14.31
N ARG A 274 18.83 12.85 14.80
CA ARG A 274 19.92 12.67 15.77
C ARG A 274 19.77 13.69 16.87
N ARG A 275 19.97 13.25 18.10
CA ARG A 275 19.87 14.10 19.29
C ARG A 275 21.09 13.94 20.18
N HIS A 276 21.46 15.03 20.84
CA HIS A 276 22.40 14.99 21.94
C HIS A 276 21.72 14.43 23.20
N ASP A 277 22.50 14.08 24.22
CA ASP A 277 21.99 13.51 25.48
C ASP A 277 21.06 14.47 26.25
N ASP A 278 21.12 15.77 25.94
CA ASP A 278 20.23 16.80 26.49
C ASP A 278 18.89 16.92 25.74
N GLY A 279 18.70 16.18 24.65
CA GLY A 279 17.50 16.20 23.80
C GLY A 279 17.49 17.29 22.73
N SER A 280 18.56 18.08 22.59
CA SER A 280 18.70 19.05 21.50
C SER A 280 19.01 18.36 20.16
N TYR A 281 18.69 19.03 19.05
CA TYR A 281 18.97 18.50 17.72
C TYR A 281 20.47 18.47 17.45
N ALA A 282 20.96 17.32 17.01
CA ALA A 282 22.32 17.16 16.53
C ALA A 282 22.39 17.29 15.01
N SER A 283 23.59 17.62 14.51
CA SER A 283 23.89 17.71 13.08
C SER A 283 23.73 16.35 12.40
N ILE A 284 22.83 16.27 11.42
CA ILE A 284 22.59 15.03 10.65
C ILE A 284 23.79 14.76 9.73
N THR A 285 24.29 15.81 9.09
CA THR A 285 25.37 15.80 8.10
C THR A 285 26.70 15.37 8.70
N GLU A 286 27.01 15.83 9.91
CA GLU A 286 28.26 15.50 10.60
C GLU A 286 28.16 14.19 11.41
N LYS A 287 26.98 13.55 11.40
CA LYS A 287 26.69 12.33 12.17
C LYS A 287 27.11 12.45 13.64
N GLU A 288 26.81 13.60 14.24
CA GLU A 288 27.03 13.84 15.66
C GLU A 288 25.81 13.37 16.48
N GLY A 289 26.03 13.02 17.75
CA GLY A 289 24.98 12.57 18.66
C GLY A 289 24.45 11.15 18.41
N ASN A 290 23.46 10.77 19.21
CA ASN A 290 22.85 9.44 19.17
C ASN A 290 21.72 9.41 18.13
N ALA A 291 21.59 8.30 17.41
CA ALA A 291 20.49 8.07 16.49
C ALA A 291 19.17 8.04 17.28
N PHE A 292 18.25 8.92 16.94
CA PHE A 292 16.96 9.05 17.62
C PHE A 292 15.87 8.46 16.73
N LEU A 293 15.20 7.43 17.23
CA LEU A 293 14.04 6.86 16.54
C LEU A 293 12.85 7.81 16.68
N ASN A 294 12.64 8.64 15.66
CA ASN A 294 11.59 9.65 15.69
C ASN A 294 10.18 9.00 15.71
N PRO A 295 9.35 9.27 16.73
CA PRO A 295 8.00 8.69 16.81
C PRO A 295 7.10 9.06 15.64
N VAL A 296 7.22 10.27 15.09
CA VAL A 296 6.41 10.74 13.95
C VAL A 296 6.75 9.95 12.69
N TYR A 297 8.04 9.73 12.46
CA TYR A 297 8.51 8.89 11.36
C TYR A 297 8.02 7.45 11.56
N LEU A 298 8.19 6.90 12.76
CA LEU A 298 7.76 5.54 13.09
C LEU A 298 6.27 5.32 12.83
N MET A 299 5.40 6.23 13.27
CA MET A 299 3.95 6.12 13.06
C MET A 299 3.58 6.05 11.57
N SER A 300 4.23 6.88 10.74
CA SER A 300 3.95 6.90 9.30
C SER A 300 4.60 5.75 8.54
N ASP A 301 5.85 5.39 8.85
CA ASP A 301 6.58 4.32 8.13
C ASP A 301 5.99 2.94 8.45
N SER A 302 5.60 2.72 9.71
CA SER A 302 4.89 1.50 10.13
C SER A 302 3.50 1.37 9.50
N GLY A 303 2.91 2.45 8.99
CA GLY A 303 1.52 2.49 8.54
C GLY A 303 0.49 2.31 9.66
N ALA A 304 0.92 2.47 10.93
CA ALA A 304 0.04 2.40 12.09
C ALA A 304 -0.89 3.63 12.13
N ARG A 305 -0.33 4.84 11.97
CA ARG A 305 -1.07 6.10 11.98
C ARG A 305 -0.31 7.17 11.21
N GLY A 306 -1.03 7.96 10.42
CA GLY A 306 -0.43 9.06 9.68
C GLY A 306 -0.09 8.70 8.24
N ASN A 307 -0.13 9.71 7.38
CA ASN A 307 0.31 9.62 5.99
C ASN A 307 1.46 10.61 5.77
N VAL A 308 2.32 10.35 4.79
CA VAL A 308 3.37 11.26 4.31
C VAL A 308 2.82 12.65 4.05
N SER A 309 1.63 12.74 3.45
CA SER A 309 0.95 14.02 3.19
C SER A 309 0.56 14.79 4.46
N GLN A 310 0.33 14.10 5.58
CA GLN A 310 0.04 14.71 6.87
C GLN A 310 1.33 15.17 7.56
N MET A 311 2.41 14.37 7.50
CA MET A 311 3.74 14.79 7.99
C MET A 311 4.21 16.06 7.29
N GLN A 312 4.02 16.11 5.97
CA GLN A 312 4.33 17.27 5.15
C GLN A 312 3.59 18.54 5.63
N GLN A 313 2.32 18.44 6.03
CA GLN A 313 1.57 19.59 6.55
C GLN A 313 2.03 20.00 7.96
N LEU A 314 2.52 19.06 8.77
CA LEU A 314 2.98 19.33 10.12
C LEU A 314 4.33 20.04 10.15
N ALA A 315 5.31 19.57 9.36
CA ALA A 315 6.70 20.04 9.43
C ALA A 315 7.30 20.50 8.07
N GLY A 316 6.66 20.20 6.95
CA GLY A 316 7.08 20.66 5.61
C GLY A 316 6.43 21.99 5.24
N MET A 317 5.50 21.95 4.30
CA MET A 317 4.64 23.05 3.89
C MET A 317 3.23 22.52 3.65
N ARG A 318 2.20 23.36 3.81
CA ARG A 318 0.82 22.92 3.54
C ARG A 318 0.49 22.86 2.04
N GLY A 319 1.11 23.72 1.22
CA GLY A 319 1.01 23.67 -0.24
C GLY A 319 -0.22 24.34 -0.82
N LEU A 320 -0.63 23.88 -2.01
CA LEU A 320 -1.73 24.42 -2.80
C LEU A 320 -3.10 23.96 -2.29
N MET A 321 -4.08 24.85 -2.33
CA MET A 321 -5.46 24.61 -1.87
C MET A 321 -6.46 24.77 -2.99
N ALA A 322 -7.51 23.95 -2.98
CA ALA A 322 -8.62 24.00 -3.92
C ALA A 322 -9.73 24.92 -3.38
N LYS A 323 -10.25 25.76 -4.28
CA LYS A 323 -11.47 26.53 -4.08
C LYS A 323 -12.69 25.59 -4.07
N PRO A 324 -13.85 26.06 -3.58
CA PRO A 324 -15.08 25.29 -3.66
C PRO A 324 -15.50 24.93 -5.10
N SER A 325 -15.11 25.74 -6.09
CA SER A 325 -15.30 25.47 -7.52
C SER A 325 -14.48 24.28 -8.03
N GLY A 326 -13.43 23.86 -7.31
CA GLY A 326 -12.46 22.84 -7.76
C GLY A 326 -11.20 23.42 -8.39
N GLU A 327 -11.15 24.72 -8.68
CA GLU A 327 -9.93 25.39 -9.13
C GLU A 327 -8.90 25.49 -8.00
N ILE A 328 -7.62 25.41 -8.34
CA ILE A 328 -6.53 25.54 -7.37
C ILE A 328 -6.19 27.02 -7.17
N ILE A 329 -5.99 27.44 -5.92
CA ILE A 329 -5.53 28.79 -5.58
C ILE A 329 -4.04 28.87 -5.95
N GLU A 330 -3.67 29.87 -6.76
CA GLU A 330 -2.30 30.07 -7.24
C GLU A 330 -1.30 30.41 -6.13
N THR A 331 -1.78 31.04 -5.04
CA THR A 331 -0.97 31.38 -3.87
C THR A 331 -0.91 30.18 -2.92
N PRO A 332 0.25 29.53 -2.76
CA PRO A 332 0.40 28.41 -1.84
C PRO A 332 0.51 28.88 -0.39
N ILE A 333 0.24 27.96 0.54
CA ILE A 333 0.54 28.14 1.96
C ILE A 333 1.94 27.58 2.22
N ARG A 334 2.89 28.47 2.53
CA ARG A 334 4.31 28.14 2.73
C ARG A 334 4.59 27.64 4.14
N ALA A 335 3.83 28.14 5.10
CA ALA A 335 3.93 27.74 6.48
C ALA A 335 3.42 26.31 6.70
N ASN A 336 3.86 25.70 7.80
CA ASN A 336 3.36 24.43 8.31
C ASN A 336 2.67 24.64 9.68
N PHE A 337 2.07 23.57 10.22
CA PHE A 337 1.38 23.68 11.51
C PHE A 337 2.33 23.91 12.69
N ARG A 338 3.60 23.48 12.60
CA ARG A 338 4.60 23.74 13.65
C ARG A 338 4.98 25.22 13.73
N GLU A 339 5.11 25.89 12.59
CA GLU A 339 5.41 27.32 12.46
C GLU A 339 4.20 28.19 12.76
N GLY A 340 2.99 27.66 12.53
CA GLY A 340 1.73 28.39 12.60
C GLY A 340 1.36 29.04 11.27
N LEU A 341 0.07 29.32 11.09
CA LEU A 341 -0.46 29.88 9.84
C LEU A 341 -0.81 31.36 10.02
N HIS A 342 -0.52 32.17 9.00
CA HIS A 342 -1.02 33.54 8.96
C HIS A 342 -2.54 33.58 8.71
N ILE A 343 -3.20 34.69 9.05
CA ILE A 343 -4.67 34.83 8.95
C ILE A 343 -5.18 34.51 7.54
N LEU A 344 -4.51 35.01 6.49
CA LEU A 344 -4.90 34.77 5.10
C LEU A 344 -4.69 33.32 4.68
N GLU A 345 -3.60 32.68 5.12
CA GLU A 345 -3.33 31.26 4.85
C GLU A 345 -4.36 30.36 5.53
N TYR A 346 -4.68 30.66 6.80
CA TYR A 346 -5.71 29.95 7.54
C TYR A 346 -7.08 30.10 6.87
N PHE A 347 -7.48 31.32 6.53
CA PHE A 347 -8.75 31.60 5.84
C PHE A 347 -8.83 30.89 4.48
N SER A 348 -7.75 30.88 3.70
CA SER A 348 -7.69 30.17 2.42
C SER A 348 -7.86 28.67 2.61
N SER A 349 -7.25 28.08 3.65
CA SER A 349 -7.41 26.67 3.98
C SER A 349 -8.85 26.28 4.41
N THR A 350 -9.64 27.22 4.94
CA THR A 350 -11.01 26.90 5.38
C THR A 350 -11.94 26.52 4.23
N HIS A 351 -11.70 27.04 3.03
CA HIS A 351 -12.52 26.78 1.85
C HIS A 351 -12.47 25.30 1.45
N GLY A 352 -11.27 24.74 1.35
CA GLY A 352 -11.05 23.33 1.02
C GLY A 352 -11.58 22.40 2.12
N ALA A 353 -11.31 22.73 3.39
CA ALA A 353 -11.77 21.95 4.53
C ALA A 353 -13.30 21.89 4.62
N ARG A 354 -13.98 23.04 4.48
CA ARG A 354 -15.45 23.12 4.54
C ARG A 354 -16.10 22.33 3.41
N LYS A 355 -15.56 22.41 2.18
CA LYS A 355 -16.04 21.61 1.06
C LYS A 355 -15.87 20.12 1.33
N GLY A 356 -14.70 19.69 1.81
CA GLY A 356 -14.44 18.28 2.14
C GLY A 356 -15.42 17.73 3.17
N LEU A 357 -15.69 18.47 4.24
CA LEU A 357 -16.68 18.10 5.26
C LEU A 357 -18.11 18.04 4.70
N ALA A 358 -18.50 19.04 3.91
CA ALA A 358 -19.83 19.07 3.29
C ALA A 358 -20.03 17.92 2.29
N ASP A 359 -19.04 17.66 1.44
CA ASP A 359 -19.07 16.58 0.45
C ASP A 359 -19.13 15.21 1.15
N THR A 360 -18.40 15.03 2.25
CA THR A 360 -18.46 13.79 3.04
C THR A 360 -19.87 13.57 3.58
N ALA A 361 -20.49 14.60 4.16
CA ALA A 361 -21.84 14.49 4.71
C ALA A 361 -22.90 14.21 3.63
N LEU A 362 -22.81 14.85 2.46
CA LEU A 362 -23.81 14.70 1.39
C LEU A 362 -23.65 13.38 0.62
N LYS A 363 -22.43 13.04 0.18
CA LYS A 363 -22.20 11.93 -0.75
C LYS A 363 -22.24 10.55 -0.09
N THR A 364 -22.15 10.47 1.24
CA THR A 364 -22.33 9.21 1.97
C THR A 364 -23.70 8.60 1.70
N ALA A 365 -24.74 9.44 1.55
CA ALA A 365 -26.08 8.99 1.20
C ALA A 365 -26.15 8.36 -0.21
N ASP A 366 -25.43 8.92 -1.18
CA ASP A 366 -25.42 8.44 -2.57
C ASP A 366 -24.76 7.07 -2.69
N SER A 367 -23.64 6.85 -1.99
CA SER A 367 -22.94 5.55 -1.99
C SER A 367 -23.75 4.46 -1.30
N GLY A 368 -24.44 4.78 -0.19
CA GLY A 368 -25.39 3.86 0.44
C GLY A 368 -26.56 3.51 -0.47
N TYR A 369 -27.10 4.51 -1.20
CA TYR A 369 -28.16 4.29 -2.17
C TYR A 369 -27.73 3.40 -3.35
N LEU A 370 -26.50 3.57 -3.85
CA LEU A 370 -25.92 2.69 -4.86
C LEU A 370 -25.84 1.25 -4.36
N THR A 371 -25.33 1.04 -3.15
CA THR A 371 -25.22 -0.30 -2.54
C THR A 371 -26.60 -0.97 -2.44
N ARG A 372 -27.62 -0.23 -2.00
CA ARG A 372 -29.00 -0.74 -1.96
C ARG A 372 -29.49 -1.18 -3.34
N LYS A 373 -29.27 -0.37 -4.38
CA LYS A 373 -29.63 -0.72 -5.76
C LYS A 373 -28.89 -1.94 -6.28
N LEU A 374 -27.60 -2.08 -5.95
CA LEU A 374 -26.81 -3.25 -6.32
C LEU A 374 -27.40 -4.51 -5.67
N CYS A 375 -27.75 -4.45 -4.38
CA CYS A 375 -28.42 -5.57 -3.69
C CYS A 375 -29.78 -5.88 -4.32
N ASP A 376 -30.60 -4.88 -4.62
CA ASP A 376 -31.94 -5.07 -5.23
C ASP A 376 -31.86 -5.84 -6.57
N VAL A 377 -30.82 -5.58 -7.38
CA VAL A 377 -30.61 -6.23 -8.68
C VAL A 377 -29.94 -7.60 -8.53
N ALA A 378 -28.99 -7.74 -7.60
CA ALA A 378 -28.16 -8.93 -7.49
C ALA A 378 -28.73 -10.01 -6.55
N GLN A 379 -29.74 -9.72 -5.73
CA GLN A 379 -30.27 -10.65 -4.71
C GLN A 379 -30.68 -12.04 -5.23
N SER A 380 -31.08 -12.15 -6.51
CA SER A 380 -31.53 -13.43 -7.10
C SER A 380 -30.38 -14.31 -7.58
N ILE A 381 -29.13 -13.84 -7.53
CA ILE A 381 -27.96 -14.58 -7.99
C ILE A 381 -27.42 -15.43 -6.83
N ILE A 382 -27.73 -16.72 -6.87
CA ILE A 382 -27.34 -17.74 -5.89
C ILE A 382 -26.62 -18.86 -6.63
N VAL A 383 -25.68 -19.52 -5.97
CA VAL A 383 -25.06 -20.75 -6.50
C VAL A 383 -26.04 -21.90 -6.37
N SER A 384 -26.53 -22.45 -7.48
CA SER A 384 -27.62 -23.45 -7.46
C SER A 384 -27.20 -24.87 -7.85
N GLU A 385 -26.06 -25.02 -8.52
CA GLU A 385 -25.57 -26.31 -9.00
C GLU A 385 -24.04 -26.31 -9.14
N HIS A 386 -23.43 -27.49 -9.19
CA HIS A 386 -21.98 -27.62 -9.34
C HIS A 386 -21.45 -27.19 -10.72
N ASP A 387 -22.04 -27.68 -11.82
CA ASP A 387 -21.61 -27.36 -13.19
C ASP A 387 -22.83 -27.21 -14.12
N CYS A 388 -22.97 -26.06 -14.79
CA CYS A 388 -24.02 -25.84 -15.79
C CYS A 388 -23.68 -26.47 -17.16
N GLY A 389 -22.46 -26.99 -17.35
CA GLY A 389 -21.98 -27.59 -18.60
C GLY A 389 -21.58 -26.58 -19.68
N SER A 390 -21.60 -25.28 -19.40
CA SER A 390 -21.22 -24.26 -20.39
C SER A 390 -19.74 -24.36 -20.74
N ARG A 391 -19.45 -24.36 -22.04
CA ARG A 391 -18.08 -24.29 -22.58
C ARG A 391 -17.67 -22.85 -22.91
N ARG A 392 -18.53 -21.89 -22.59
CA ARG A 392 -18.27 -20.46 -22.81
C ARG A 392 -17.47 -19.93 -21.62
N GLY A 393 -16.44 -19.15 -21.92
CA GLY A 393 -15.64 -18.48 -20.91
C GLY A 393 -15.22 -17.09 -21.37
N ILE A 394 -14.51 -16.40 -20.49
CA ILE A 394 -13.95 -15.07 -20.76
C ILE A 394 -12.44 -15.23 -20.81
N MET A 395 -11.82 -14.65 -21.84
CA MET A 395 -10.35 -14.56 -21.90
C MET A 395 -9.86 -13.52 -20.91
N LYS A 396 -9.03 -13.95 -19.95
CA LYS A 396 -8.33 -13.08 -19.01
C LYS A 396 -6.91 -12.83 -19.50
N ARG A 397 -6.45 -11.59 -19.34
CA ARG A 397 -5.14 -11.09 -19.76
C ARG A 397 -4.62 -10.15 -18.68
N ALA A 398 -3.31 -9.97 -18.60
CA ALA A 398 -2.74 -8.90 -17.80
C ALA A 398 -3.34 -7.54 -18.23
N ILE A 399 -3.66 -6.69 -17.25
CA ILE A 399 -4.16 -5.33 -17.52
C ILE A 399 -2.97 -4.38 -17.56
N TYR A 400 -2.83 -3.69 -18.69
CA TYR A 400 -1.78 -2.69 -18.91
C TYR A 400 -2.34 -1.28 -18.72
N LYS A 401 -1.64 -0.44 -17.97
CA LYS A 401 -1.85 1.02 -17.94
C LYS A 401 -0.63 1.69 -18.58
N GLY A 402 -0.73 1.97 -19.87
CA GLY A 402 0.43 2.37 -20.67
C GLY A 402 1.36 1.16 -20.83
N GLU A 403 2.63 1.31 -20.44
CA GLU A 403 3.63 0.25 -20.49
C GLU A 403 3.77 -0.52 -19.17
N GLN A 404 3.20 -0.02 -18.07
CA GLN A 404 3.22 -0.72 -16.79
C GLN A 404 2.08 -1.72 -16.68
N ILE A 405 2.41 -2.92 -16.21
CA ILE A 405 1.43 -3.93 -15.80
C ILE A 405 0.77 -3.43 -14.52
N ASP A 406 -0.52 -3.11 -14.60
CA ASP A 406 -1.32 -2.66 -13.47
C ASP A 406 -1.83 -3.83 -12.64
N VAL A 407 -2.27 -4.90 -13.33
CA VAL A 407 -2.69 -6.15 -12.70
C VAL A 407 -2.06 -7.31 -13.47
N PRO A 408 -1.22 -8.14 -12.82
CA PRO A 408 -0.59 -9.29 -13.45
C PRO A 408 -1.61 -10.36 -13.83
N LEU A 409 -1.21 -11.29 -14.69
CA LEU A 409 -2.13 -12.34 -15.14
C LEU A 409 -2.47 -13.30 -13.99
N SER A 410 -1.49 -13.63 -13.14
CA SER A 410 -1.65 -14.50 -11.97
C SER A 410 -2.80 -14.06 -11.07
N ASP A 411 -2.83 -12.78 -10.68
CA ASP A 411 -3.90 -12.20 -9.86
C ASP A 411 -5.29 -12.25 -10.54
N GLN A 412 -5.34 -12.20 -11.87
CA GLN A 412 -6.61 -12.26 -12.62
C GLN A 412 -7.23 -13.65 -12.69
N ILE A 413 -6.38 -14.68 -12.71
CA ILE A 413 -6.79 -16.07 -12.93
C ILE A 413 -6.85 -16.87 -11.63
N PHE A 414 -6.17 -16.41 -10.57
CA PHE A 414 -6.20 -17.04 -9.26
C PHE A 414 -7.63 -17.27 -8.76
N GLY A 415 -7.92 -18.51 -8.33
CA GLY A 415 -9.24 -18.92 -7.83
C GLY A 415 -10.32 -19.05 -8.90
N ARG A 416 -10.00 -18.87 -10.19
CA ARG A 416 -10.93 -19.12 -11.31
C ARG A 416 -10.78 -20.55 -11.81
N VAL A 417 -11.79 -21.01 -12.55
CA VAL A 417 -11.80 -22.35 -13.15
C VAL A 417 -11.44 -22.26 -14.63
N ALA A 418 -10.49 -23.07 -15.09
CA ALA A 418 -10.07 -23.11 -16.48
C ALA A 418 -11.14 -23.79 -17.36
N VAL A 419 -11.45 -23.23 -18.52
CA VAL A 419 -12.35 -23.88 -19.51
C VAL A 419 -11.62 -24.97 -20.27
N ASN A 420 -10.40 -24.66 -20.71
CA ASN A 420 -9.55 -25.54 -21.49
C ASN A 420 -8.32 -25.93 -20.66
N PRO A 421 -7.72 -27.10 -20.91
CA PRO A 421 -6.48 -27.45 -20.23
C PRO A 421 -5.37 -26.48 -20.64
N VAL A 422 -4.60 -26.02 -19.66
CA VAL A 422 -3.47 -25.12 -19.87
C VAL A 422 -2.20 -25.96 -19.97
N LEU A 423 -1.54 -25.88 -21.11
CA LEU A 423 -0.33 -26.64 -21.42
C LEU A 423 0.88 -25.70 -21.42
N ASP A 424 2.02 -26.19 -20.94
CA ASP A 424 3.29 -25.52 -21.17
C ASP A 424 3.66 -25.61 -22.67
N PRO A 425 3.84 -24.48 -23.38
CA PRO A 425 4.24 -24.47 -24.77
C PRO A 425 5.61 -25.11 -25.04
N LYS A 426 6.50 -25.18 -24.05
CA LYS A 426 7.87 -25.70 -24.20
C LYS A 426 7.95 -27.20 -23.93
N SER A 427 7.40 -27.66 -22.81
CA SER A 427 7.47 -29.07 -22.40
C SER A 427 6.28 -29.91 -22.88
N GLY A 428 5.14 -29.27 -23.16
CA GLY A 428 3.87 -29.97 -23.42
C GLY A 428 3.23 -30.57 -22.18
N GLU A 429 3.78 -30.34 -20.98
CA GLU A 429 3.16 -30.76 -19.71
C GLU A 429 1.88 -29.97 -19.43
N LYS A 430 0.91 -30.64 -18.83
CA LYS A 430 -0.35 -30.03 -18.38
C LYS A 430 -0.12 -29.36 -17.03
N ILE A 431 -0.41 -28.07 -16.96
CA ILE A 431 -0.33 -27.28 -15.72
C ILE A 431 -1.67 -27.33 -14.99
N VAL A 432 -2.77 -27.18 -15.74
CA VAL A 432 -4.15 -27.16 -15.21
C VAL A 432 -5.04 -27.96 -16.16
N GLU A 433 -5.90 -28.82 -15.62
CA GLU A 433 -6.90 -29.56 -16.39
C GLU A 433 -8.12 -28.70 -16.75
N ALA A 434 -8.93 -29.17 -17.70
CA ALA A 434 -10.21 -28.53 -17.99
C ALA A 434 -11.14 -28.69 -16.77
N ASN A 435 -11.85 -27.61 -16.41
CA ASN A 435 -12.71 -27.52 -15.23
C ASN A 435 -11.97 -27.62 -13.88
N GLU A 436 -10.65 -27.48 -13.87
CA GLU A 436 -9.88 -27.39 -12.64
C GLU A 436 -9.73 -25.92 -12.19
N MET A 437 -9.78 -25.72 -10.87
CA MET A 437 -9.54 -24.43 -10.25
C MET A 437 -8.04 -24.10 -10.28
N ILE A 438 -7.71 -22.90 -10.72
CA ILE A 438 -6.33 -22.42 -10.81
C ILE A 438 -5.86 -22.03 -9.41
N SER A 439 -4.92 -22.80 -8.86
CA SER A 439 -4.23 -22.50 -7.60
C SER A 439 -3.22 -21.35 -7.76
N ASP A 440 -2.73 -20.81 -6.65
CA ASP A 440 -1.70 -19.75 -6.68
C ASP A 440 -0.40 -20.21 -7.34
N GLU A 441 0.06 -21.43 -7.02
CA GLU A 441 1.23 -22.05 -7.65
C GLU A 441 1.02 -22.23 -9.17
N ALA A 442 -0.15 -22.72 -9.58
CA ALA A 442 -0.47 -22.87 -11.00
C ALA A 442 -0.54 -21.51 -11.72
N ALA A 443 -1.10 -20.48 -11.07
CA ALA A 443 -1.19 -19.13 -11.62
C ALA A 443 0.20 -18.52 -11.85
N LYS A 444 1.12 -18.68 -10.89
CA LYS A 444 2.53 -18.24 -11.02
C LYS A 444 3.26 -19.01 -12.13
N ASN A 445 3.10 -20.32 -12.19
CA ASN A 445 3.69 -21.15 -13.25
C ASN A 445 3.21 -20.72 -14.65
N ILE A 446 1.91 -20.44 -14.81
CA ILE A 446 1.34 -19.95 -16.09
C ILE A 446 1.98 -18.63 -16.51
N GLU A 447 2.23 -17.72 -15.56
CA GLU A 447 2.86 -16.44 -15.82
C GLU A 447 4.36 -16.57 -16.15
N GLU A 448 5.11 -17.41 -15.43
CA GLU A 448 6.54 -17.67 -15.69
C GLU A 448 6.79 -18.28 -17.07
N ILE A 449 5.85 -19.08 -17.56
CA ILE A 449 5.91 -19.68 -18.88
C ILE A 449 5.67 -18.65 -20.01
N GLY A 450 5.07 -17.50 -19.68
CA GLY A 450 4.80 -16.42 -20.62
C GLY A 450 3.51 -16.62 -21.43
N ILE A 451 2.47 -17.21 -20.82
CA ILE A 451 1.14 -17.32 -21.45
C ILE A 451 0.43 -15.98 -21.34
N ASP A 452 0.08 -15.36 -22.48
CA ASP A 452 -0.54 -14.02 -22.49
C ASP A 452 -2.02 -14.00 -22.04
N ALA A 453 -2.73 -15.11 -22.26
CA ALA A 453 -4.17 -15.18 -22.04
C ALA A 453 -4.64 -16.59 -21.65
N VAL A 454 -5.55 -16.66 -20.67
CA VAL A 454 -6.20 -17.90 -20.25
C VAL A 454 -7.71 -17.76 -20.37
N LEU A 455 -8.37 -18.77 -20.94
CA LEU A 455 -9.82 -18.84 -21.03
C LEU A 455 -10.38 -19.44 -19.73
N VAL A 456 -11.04 -18.61 -18.92
CA VAL A 456 -11.63 -19.00 -17.64
C VAL A 456 -13.15 -18.97 -17.67
N ARG A 457 -13.79 -19.79 -16.84
CA ARG A 457 -15.24 -19.76 -16.62
C ARG A 457 -15.64 -18.47 -15.91
N SER A 458 -16.89 -18.04 -16.10
CA SER A 458 -17.38 -16.78 -15.58
C SER A 458 -18.88 -16.83 -15.28
N PRO A 459 -19.36 -16.14 -14.22
CA PRO A 459 -20.79 -16.04 -13.95
C PRO A 459 -21.58 -15.40 -15.11
N LEU A 460 -20.94 -14.55 -15.93
CA LEU A 460 -21.58 -13.90 -17.09
C LEU A 460 -21.90 -14.87 -18.24
N THR A 461 -21.16 -15.98 -18.33
CA THR A 461 -21.33 -16.99 -19.37
C THR A 461 -22.04 -18.24 -18.86
N SER A 462 -22.51 -18.22 -17.59
CA SER A 462 -23.24 -19.33 -16.99
C SER A 462 -24.57 -19.57 -17.73
N GLU A 463 -24.93 -20.84 -17.84
CA GLU A 463 -26.20 -21.29 -18.42
C GLU A 463 -27.17 -21.81 -17.35
N SER A 464 -26.82 -21.61 -16.08
CA SER A 464 -27.68 -21.98 -14.96
C SER A 464 -29.00 -21.19 -14.99
N PRO A 465 -30.16 -21.83 -14.77
CA PRO A 465 -31.46 -21.17 -14.81
C PRO A 465 -31.67 -20.17 -13.66
N THR A 466 -30.99 -20.37 -12.52
CA THR A 466 -31.13 -19.57 -11.31
C THR A 466 -29.76 -19.22 -10.73
N GLY A 467 -29.19 -18.11 -11.20
CA GLY A 467 -27.92 -17.58 -10.71
C GLY A 467 -26.71 -18.10 -11.49
N CYS A 468 -25.82 -18.83 -10.83
CA CYS A 468 -24.62 -19.40 -11.45
C CYS A 468 -24.24 -20.78 -10.86
N SER A 469 -23.35 -21.49 -11.55
CA SER A 469 -22.78 -22.74 -11.04
C SER A 469 -21.52 -22.50 -10.20
N VAL A 470 -21.14 -23.49 -9.38
CA VAL A 470 -19.90 -23.49 -8.59
C VAL A 470 -18.68 -23.26 -9.48
N LEU A 471 -18.58 -23.99 -10.60
CA LEU A 471 -17.45 -23.87 -11.52
C LEU A 471 -17.40 -22.53 -12.26
N ASP A 472 -18.55 -21.91 -12.56
CA ASP A 472 -18.56 -20.61 -13.24
C ASP A 472 -18.19 -19.46 -12.31
N TYR A 473 -18.47 -19.58 -11.01
CA TYR A 473 -18.03 -18.62 -10.00
C TYR A 473 -16.54 -18.83 -9.65
N GLY A 474 -16.18 -20.07 -9.30
CA GLY A 474 -14.86 -20.48 -8.85
C GLY A 474 -14.73 -20.48 -7.33
N MET A 475 -13.66 -19.88 -6.84
CA MET A 475 -13.29 -19.84 -5.43
C MET A 475 -14.06 -18.77 -4.65
N ASP A 476 -14.51 -19.13 -3.46
CA ASP A 476 -14.89 -18.18 -2.42
C ASP A 476 -13.63 -17.57 -1.80
N MET A 477 -13.48 -16.26 -2.00
CA MET A 477 -12.32 -15.50 -1.54
C MET A 477 -12.17 -15.50 -0.01
N SER A 478 -13.25 -15.70 0.75
CA SER A 478 -13.19 -15.70 2.21
C SER A 478 -12.67 -17.01 2.81
N THR A 479 -12.80 -18.12 2.07
CA THR A 479 -12.41 -19.45 2.55
C THR A 479 -11.21 -20.03 1.79
N GLY A 480 -10.93 -19.53 0.59
CA GLY A 480 -9.89 -20.06 -0.32
C GLY A 480 -10.27 -21.40 -0.96
N LYS A 481 -11.55 -21.80 -0.88
CA LYS A 481 -12.08 -23.05 -1.44
C LYS A 481 -13.12 -22.75 -2.51
N LEU A 482 -13.50 -23.75 -3.30
CA LEU A 482 -14.65 -23.62 -4.20
C LEU A 482 -15.90 -23.18 -3.43
N VAL A 483 -16.70 -22.32 -4.06
CA VAL A 483 -17.93 -21.82 -3.45
C VAL A 483 -18.91 -22.94 -3.16
N GLU A 484 -19.61 -22.87 -2.04
CA GLU A 484 -20.62 -23.86 -1.65
C GLU A 484 -21.97 -23.62 -2.36
N GLU A 485 -22.71 -24.70 -2.62
CA GLU A 485 -24.07 -24.61 -3.14
C GLU A 485 -24.99 -23.92 -2.12
N GLY A 486 -25.83 -23.00 -2.60
CA GLY A 486 -26.70 -22.16 -1.78
C GLY A 486 -26.10 -20.80 -1.41
N MET A 487 -24.82 -20.52 -1.74
CA MET A 487 -24.20 -19.25 -1.41
C MET A 487 -24.80 -18.08 -2.21
N ALA A 488 -25.17 -17.00 -1.51
CA ALA A 488 -25.79 -15.81 -2.10
C ALA A 488 -24.75 -14.85 -2.71
N VAL A 489 -24.03 -15.31 -3.74
CA VAL A 489 -22.91 -14.59 -4.37
C VAL A 489 -23.28 -13.22 -4.93
N GLY A 490 -24.55 -13.01 -5.30
CA GLY A 490 -25.04 -11.70 -5.75
C GLY A 490 -25.01 -10.63 -4.66
N ILE A 491 -25.45 -10.97 -3.44
CA ILE A 491 -25.40 -10.05 -2.28
C ILE A 491 -23.95 -9.76 -1.89
N ILE A 492 -23.11 -10.80 -1.87
CA ILE A 492 -21.68 -10.67 -1.57
C ILE A 492 -21.00 -9.75 -2.58
N GLY A 493 -21.25 -9.95 -3.88
CA GLY A 493 -20.73 -9.09 -4.94
C GLY A 493 -21.22 -7.64 -4.83
N ALA A 494 -22.50 -7.41 -4.52
CA ALA A 494 -23.05 -6.08 -4.32
C ALA A 494 -22.39 -5.34 -3.14
N GLN A 495 -22.23 -6.03 -2.00
CA GLN A 495 -21.56 -5.48 -0.82
C GLN A 495 -20.08 -5.20 -1.05
N SER A 496 -19.41 -6.11 -1.77
CA SER A 496 -17.98 -6.00 -2.10
C SER A 496 -17.65 -4.80 -3.01
N ILE A 497 -18.65 -4.26 -3.70
CA ILE A 497 -18.55 -3.02 -4.48
C ILE A 497 -19.01 -1.81 -3.66
N GLY A 498 -20.12 -1.97 -2.93
CA GLY A 498 -20.79 -0.88 -2.22
C GLY A 498 -20.03 -0.36 -0.99
N GLU A 499 -19.49 -1.27 -0.18
CA GLU A 499 -18.73 -0.91 1.03
C GLU A 499 -17.45 -0.11 0.68
N PRO A 500 -16.59 -0.57 -0.25
CA PRO A 500 -15.40 0.20 -0.61
C PRO A 500 -15.75 1.51 -1.31
N GLY A 501 -16.80 1.53 -2.12
CA GLY A 501 -17.28 2.76 -2.77
C GLY A 501 -17.71 3.83 -1.77
N THR A 502 -18.37 3.43 -0.68
CA THR A 502 -18.75 4.34 0.40
C THR A 502 -17.51 4.83 1.17
N GLN A 503 -16.57 3.93 1.49
CA GLN A 503 -15.32 4.31 2.17
C GLN A 503 -14.43 5.22 1.33
N LEU A 504 -14.27 4.95 0.03
CA LEU A 504 -13.48 5.78 -0.87
C LEU A 504 -14.04 7.20 -0.93
N THR A 505 -15.37 7.32 -0.99
CA THR A 505 -16.08 8.60 -0.99
C THR A 505 -15.91 9.36 0.33
N MET A 506 -15.75 8.68 1.46
CA MET A 506 -15.43 9.36 2.73
C MET A 506 -13.95 9.72 2.85
N ARG A 507 -13.01 8.83 2.45
CA ARG A 507 -11.57 9.03 2.64
C ARG A 507 -10.93 10.02 1.67
N THR A 508 -11.32 10.04 0.39
CA THR A 508 -10.71 10.95 -0.60
C THR A 508 -10.91 12.42 -0.25
N PHE A 509 -12.04 12.77 0.36
CA PHE A 509 -12.41 14.16 0.63
C PHE A 509 -11.97 14.68 2.01
N HIS A 510 -11.63 13.78 2.96
CA HIS A 510 -10.99 14.14 4.23
C HIS A 510 -9.55 14.63 4.07
N SER A 511 -8.91 14.32 2.94
CA SER A 511 -7.59 14.86 2.55
C SER A 511 -7.61 16.40 2.34
N GLY A 512 -8.78 17.04 2.44
CA GLY A 512 -8.89 18.43 2.84
C GLY A 512 -8.55 19.45 1.76
N GLY A 513 -9.12 19.30 0.57
CA GLY A 513 -9.03 20.32 -0.49
C GLY A 513 -7.61 20.60 -0.98
N ILE A 514 -6.67 19.71 -0.72
CA ILE A 514 -5.30 19.83 -1.24
C ILE A 514 -5.33 19.52 -2.73
N GLY A 515 -4.91 20.49 -3.55
CA GLY A 515 -4.77 20.27 -4.99
C GLY A 515 -3.51 19.46 -5.27
N THR A 516 -3.63 18.14 -5.41
CA THR A 516 -2.56 17.29 -5.95
C THR A 516 -2.80 17.09 -7.44
N ARG A 517 -1.89 17.62 -8.25
CA ARG A 517 -1.77 17.27 -9.66
C ARG A 517 -0.64 16.24 -9.75
N ALA A 518 -0.87 15.13 -10.42
CA ALA A 518 0.23 14.23 -10.73
C ALA A 518 1.23 15.00 -11.59
N VAL A 519 2.49 15.06 -11.17
CA VAL A 519 3.56 15.59 -11.99
C VAL A 519 3.60 14.75 -13.25
N VAL A 520 3.45 15.42 -14.39
CA VAL A 520 3.63 14.80 -15.70
C VAL A 520 5.14 14.69 -15.87
N ASP A 521 5.66 13.47 -16.05
CA ASP A 521 7.08 13.26 -16.32
C ASP A 521 7.51 14.15 -17.50
N THR A 522 8.44 15.07 -17.24
CA THR A 522 8.93 16.03 -18.24
C THR A 522 10.08 15.48 -19.06
N GLU A 523 10.69 14.37 -18.62
CA GLU A 523 11.85 13.74 -19.25
C GLU A 523 11.58 12.24 -19.39
N TYR A 524 11.93 11.69 -20.55
CA TYR A 524 11.87 10.27 -20.82
C TYR A 524 13.25 9.78 -21.27
N ARG A 525 13.78 8.76 -20.59
CA ARG A 525 15.06 8.13 -20.93
C ARG A 525 14.81 6.71 -21.41
N ALA A 526 15.35 6.38 -22.59
CA ALA A 526 15.35 5.04 -23.14
C ALA A 526 15.93 4.03 -22.13
N LEU A 527 15.22 2.92 -21.91
CA LEU A 527 15.68 1.85 -21.01
C LEU A 527 16.60 0.86 -21.73
N ASN A 528 16.40 0.69 -23.03
CA ASN A 528 17.13 -0.26 -23.85
C ASN A 528 18.09 0.47 -24.81
N ASN A 529 19.28 -0.09 -24.99
CA ASN A 529 20.20 0.37 -26.02
C ASN A 529 19.70 -0.12 -27.38
N GLY A 530 19.57 0.78 -28.36
CA GLY A 530 19.09 0.45 -29.71
C GLY A 530 19.23 1.63 -30.66
N THR A 531 18.71 1.46 -31.87
CA THR A 531 18.67 2.55 -32.87
C THR A 531 17.37 3.33 -32.72
N VAL A 532 17.47 4.66 -32.59
CA VAL A 532 16.31 5.54 -32.48
C VAL A 532 15.70 5.77 -33.86
N GLU A 533 14.43 5.40 -34.03
CA GLU A 533 13.62 5.70 -35.21
C GLU A 533 12.54 6.73 -34.85
N ILE A 534 12.63 7.92 -35.42
CA ILE A 534 11.66 8.99 -35.23
C ILE A 534 10.56 8.84 -36.29
N ARG A 535 9.30 8.71 -35.86
CA ARG A 535 8.14 8.52 -36.72
C ARG A 535 7.18 9.69 -36.60
N ASP A 536 6.92 10.34 -37.73
CA ASP A 536 5.87 11.35 -37.88
C ASP A 536 6.01 12.58 -36.93
N CYS A 537 7.25 12.93 -36.56
CA CYS A 537 7.56 14.06 -35.64
C CYS A 537 7.82 15.40 -36.33
N ASN A 538 8.13 15.45 -37.63
CA ASN A 538 8.58 16.66 -38.35
C ASN A 538 9.65 17.42 -37.55
N GLU A 539 10.75 16.75 -37.28
CA GLU A 539 11.84 17.23 -36.43
C GLU A 539 12.65 18.36 -37.06
N VAL A 540 13.02 19.34 -36.25
CA VAL A 540 13.95 20.41 -36.62
C VAL A 540 15.17 20.33 -35.72
N ALA A 541 16.37 20.30 -36.32
CA ALA A 541 17.62 20.36 -35.58
C ALA A 541 17.81 21.78 -35.02
N VAL A 542 17.86 21.88 -33.68
CA VAL A 542 18.08 23.14 -32.95
C VAL A 542 19.19 22.90 -31.93
N LYS A 543 19.89 23.97 -31.55
CA LYS A 543 20.82 23.93 -30.42
C LYS A 543 20.09 24.37 -29.15
N ASP A 544 20.19 23.56 -28.10
CA ASP A 544 19.63 23.88 -26.79
C ASP A 544 20.38 25.07 -26.15
N GLU A 545 19.85 25.65 -25.06
CA GLU A 545 20.44 26.77 -24.32
C GLU A 545 21.88 26.48 -23.84
N ASP A 546 22.21 25.19 -23.64
CA ASP A 546 23.55 24.71 -23.24
C ASP A 546 24.47 24.35 -24.44
N GLY A 547 24.01 24.56 -25.68
CA GLY A 547 24.80 24.36 -26.90
C GLY A 547 24.84 22.93 -27.45
N ASN A 548 24.05 22.02 -26.87
CA ASN A 548 23.91 20.63 -27.32
C ASN A 548 22.99 20.54 -28.56
N ASP A 549 23.33 19.66 -29.50
CA ASP A 549 22.50 19.40 -30.68
C ASP A 549 21.28 18.56 -30.27
N CYS A 550 20.08 19.07 -30.55
CA CYS A 550 18.81 18.42 -30.21
C CYS A 550 17.79 18.54 -31.35
N PHE A 551 16.81 17.64 -31.36
CA PHE A 551 15.70 17.70 -32.32
C PHE A 551 14.41 18.15 -31.63
N VAL A 552 13.71 19.14 -32.20
CA VAL A 552 12.43 19.62 -31.67
C VAL A 552 11.27 19.08 -32.51
N THR A 553 10.26 18.49 -31.87
CA THR A 553 9.09 17.94 -32.56
C THR A 553 8.04 19.00 -32.91
N LEU A 554 7.54 18.98 -34.15
CA LEU A 554 6.52 19.91 -34.64
C LEU A 554 5.14 19.27 -34.88
N LYS A 555 4.94 18.00 -34.52
CA LYS A 555 3.65 17.32 -34.59
C LYS A 555 3.22 16.76 -33.23
N ARG A 556 1.90 16.81 -32.96
CA ARG A 556 1.29 16.28 -31.72
C ARG A 556 1.16 14.74 -31.68
N ASN A 557 1.33 14.09 -32.82
CA ASN A 557 1.24 12.63 -32.96
C ASN A 557 2.60 11.98 -33.26
N GLY A 558 3.70 12.69 -33.01
CA GLY A 558 5.02 12.15 -33.18
C GLY A 558 5.28 10.98 -32.23
N GLU A 559 5.94 9.94 -32.74
CA GLU A 559 6.32 8.75 -31.99
C GLU A 559 7.83 8.50 -32.16
N LEU A 560 8.45 7.96 -31.12
CA LEU A 560 9.84 7.52 -31.10
C LEU A 560 9.86 6.03 -30.81
N ALA A 561 10.45 5.26 -31.70
CA ALA A 561 10.62 3.83 -31.55
C ALA A 561 12.11 3.51 -31.36
N ILE A 562 12.41 2.57 -30.48
CA ILE A 562 13.77 2.04 -30.31
C ILE A 562 13.80 0.66 -30.95
N LEU A 563 14.70 0.47 -31.92
CA LEU A 563 14.85 -0.77 -32.67
C LEU A 563 16.09 -1.55 -32.21
N ASP A 564 15.95 -2.87 -32.14
CA ASP A 564 17.06 -3.81 -32.02
C ASP A 564 17.89 -3.86 -33.33
N PRO A 565 19.13 -4.40 -33.37
CA PRO A 565 19.91 -4.55 -34.60
C PRO A 565 19.19 -5.34 -35.71
N ASP A 566 18.25 -6.22 -35.35
CA ASP A 566 17.41 -6.99 -36.27
C ASP A 566 16.14 -6.24 -36.73
N GLY A 567 15.97 -4.95 -36.36
CA GLY A 567 14.86 -4.09 -36.80
C GLY A 567 13.53 -4.34 -36.07
N LYS A 568 13.54 -5.07 -34.95
CA LYS A 568 12.36 -5.30 -34.12
C LYS A 568 12.18 -4.15 -33.13
N GLU A 569 10.94 -3.65 -33.00
CA GLU A 569 10.58 -2.62 -32.02
C GLU A 569 10.72 -3.16 -30.59
N LEU A 570 11.62 -2.55 -29.83
CA LEU A 570 11.85 -2.83 -28.42
C LEU A 570 11.01 -1.92 -27.52
N GLU A 571 10.87 -0.65 -27.90
CA GLU A 571 10.19 0.38 -27.10
C GLU A 571 9.50 1.39 -28.01
N LYS A 572 8.36 1.94 -27.59
CA LYS A 572 7.58 2.90 -28.38
C LYS A 572 6.97 3.99 -27.52
N THR A 573 7.42 5.21 -27.73
CA THR A 573 7.04 6.37 -26.90
C THR A 573 6.45 7.50 -27.72
N LYS A 574 5.34 8.07 -27.26
CA LYS A 574 4.72 9.22 -27.92
C LYS A 574 5.37 10.51 -27.43
N ILE A 575 5.83 11.35 -28.37
CA ILE A 575 6.48 12.62 -28.03
C ILE A 575 5.45 13.76 -28.11
N PRO A 576 5.34 14.61 -27.08
CA PRO A 576 4.50 15.81 -27.14
C PRO A 576 5.05 16.84 -28.14
N TYR A 577 4.18 17.71 -28.65
CA TYR A 577 4.58 18.81 -29.53
C TYR A 577 5.52 19.78 -28.80
N GLY A 578 6.64 20.13 -29.42
CA GLY A 578 7.68 20.97 -28.82
C GLY A 578 8.58 20.22 -27.85
N GLY A 579 8.52 18.88 -27.81
CA GLY A 579 9.46 18.07 -27.04
C GLY A 579 10.86 18.08 -27.66
N PHE A 580 11.88 18.09 -26.81
CA PHE A 580 13.28 17.96 -27.20
C PHE A 580 13.69 16.49 -27.21
N ILE A 581 14.28 16.05 -28.31
CA ILE A 581 14.85 14.71 -28.46
C ILE A 581 16.38 14.86 -28.47
N TYR A 582 17.03 14.15 -27.55
CA TYR A 582 18.48 14.02 -27.48
C TYR A 582 18.83 12.59 -27.90
N CYS A 583 19.68 12.45 -28.92
CA CYS A 583 20.10 11.15 -29.47
C CYS A 583 21.53 10.80 -29.07
#